data_AF-A0A6N9P6C0-F1
#
_entry.id   AF-A0A6N9P6C0-F1
#
_cell.length_a   1.000
_cell.length_b   1.000
_cell.length_c   1.000
_cell.angle_alpha   90.00
_cell.angle_beta   90.00
_cell.angle_gamma   90.00
#
_symmetry.space_group_name_H-M   'P 1'
#
loop_
_entity.id
_entity.type
_entity.pdbx_description
1 polymer ?
#
loop_
_entity_poly.entity_id
_entity_poly.type
_entity_poly.pdbx_seq_one_letter_code
_entity_poly.pdbx_strand_id
1 'polypeptide(L)'
;MQLTNEEYNVLLSWAERNFTPIKSINEEVCAYTIHGIFERLYDKGFYVTEHDVIRAMKDCGYQAVQRDGQTYFNISSRSRAIQIFRSSLGVPSKDRKFEWM
;
A
#
# COMPACT_ATOMS: atom_id res chain seq x y z
N MET A 1 -16.14 -8.96 1.64
CA MET A 1 -16.33 -8.79 0.18
C MET A 1 -15.16 -9.49 -0.49
N GLN A 2 -15.38 -10.24 -1.57
CA GLN A 2 -14.26 -10.81 -2.33
C GLN A 2 -14.01 -9.92 -3.54
N LEU A 3 -12.76 -9.52 -3.75
CA LEU A 3 -12.36 -8.80 -4.96
C LEU A 3 -12.57 -9.70 -6.18
N THR A 4 -12.99 -9.11 -7.30
CA THR A 4 -12.92 -9.77 -8.60
C THR A 4 -11.46 -10.01 -9.00
N ASN A 5 -11.21 -10.93 -9.93
CA ASN A 5 -9.86 -11.17 -10.44
C ASN A 5 -9.25 -9.92 -11.10
N GLU A 6 -10.06 -9.10 -11.76
CA GLU A 6 -9.62 -7.85 -12.39
C GLU A 6 -9.19 -6.83 -11.33
N GLU A 7 -10.01 -6.60 -10.30
CA GLU A 7 -9.66 -5.73 -9.17
C GLU A 7 -8.40 -6.23 -8.46
N TYR A 8 -8.30 -7.54 -8.21
CA TYR A 8 -7.12 -8.11 -7.57
C TYR A 8 -5.85 -7.89 -8.41
N ASN A 9 -5.92 -8.05 -9.72
CA ASN A 9 -4.81 -7.76 -10.63
C ASN A 9 -4.43 -6.27 -10.65
N VAL A 10 -5.39 -5.37 -10.50
CA VAL A 10 -5.11 -3.93 -10.34
C VAL A 10 -4.35 -3.67 -9.05
N LEU A 11 -4.75 -4.29 -7.94
CA LEU A 11 -4.06 -4.17 -6.65
C LEU A 11 -2.62 -4.70 -6.72
N LEU A 12 -2.40 -5.87 -7.34
CA LEU A 12 -1.07 -6.44 -7.57
C LEU A 12 -0.19 -5.49 -8.41
N SER A 13 -0.70 -5.08 -9.58
CA SER A 13 0.01 -4.20 -10.51
C SER A 13 0.37 -2.86 -9.86
N TRP A 14 -0.53 -2.33 -9.04
CA TRP A 14 -0.28 -1.10 -8.30
C TRP A 14 0.80 -1.30 -7.23
N ALA A 15 0.76 -2.40 -6.47
CA ALA A 15 1.76 -2.69 -5.44
C ALA A 15 3.17 -2.83 -6.01
N GLU A 16 3.32 -3.55 -7.13
CA GLU A 16 4.60 -3.74 -7.82
C GLU A 16 5.21 -2.42 -8.32
N ARG A 17 4.38 -1.51 -8.83
CA ARG A 17 4.83 -0.22 -9.37
C ARG A 17 5.18 0.81 -8.30
N ASN A 18 4.60 0.70 -7.11
CA ASN A 18 4.64 1.76 -6.11
C ASN A 18 5.45 1.44 -4.86
N PHE A 19 5.76 0.16 -4.62
CA PHE A 19 6.60 -0.27 -3.50
C PHE A 19 7.95 -0.81 -3.98
N THR A 20 8.94 -0.65 -3.11
CA THR A 20 10.29 -1.20 -3.34
C THR A 20 10.66 -2.08 -2.15
N PRO A 21 11.01 -3.35 -2.36
CA PRO A 21 11.37 -4.25 -1.28
C PRO A 21 12.71 -3.84 -0.64
N ILE A 22 12.86 -4.12 0.65
CA ILE A 22 14.10 -4.00 1.41
C ILE A 22 14.39 -5.29 2.18
N LYS A 23 15.59 -5.43 2.76
CA LYS A 23 16.01 -6.65 3.47
C LYS A 23 15.36 -6.81 4.85
N SER A 24 14.99 -5.71 5.51
CA SER A 24 14.42 -5.70 6.85
C SER A 24 12.94 -5.35 6.82
N ILE A 25 12.18 -5.82 7.82
CA ILE A 25 10.81 -5.35 8.03
C ILE A 25 10.83 -3.85 8.33
N ASN A 26 9.88 -3.12 7.76
CA ASN A 26 9.61 -1.74 8.09
C ASN A 26 8.37 -1.65 8.98
N GLU A 27 8.55 -1.32 10.26
CA GLU A 27 7.48 -1.24 11.25
C GLU A 27 6.60 0.01 11.10
N GLU A 28 6.89 0.91 10.15
CA GLU A 28 6.02 2.03 9.82
C GLU A 28 5.03 1.71 8.70
N VAL A 29 5.25 0.60 7.98
CA VAL A 29 4.46 0.23 6.80
C VAL A 29 3.70 -1.06 7.07
N CYS A 30 2.49 -0.91 7.59
CA CYS A 30 1.55 -1.99 7.84
C CYS A 30 0.45 -2.09 6.78
N ALA A 31 -0.29 -3.20 6.80
CA ALA A 31 -1.42 -3.46 5.91
C ALA A 31 -2.46 -2.34 5.96
N TYR A 32 -2.75 -1.79 7.14
CA TYR A 32 -3.65 -0.65 7.32
C TYR A 32 -3.16 0.60 6.58
N THR A 33 -1.86 0.91 6.67
CA THR A 33 -1.25 2.02 5.93
C THR A 33 -1.38 1.82 4.43
N ILE A 34 -1.03 0.64 3.91
CA ILE A 34 -1.09 0.34 2.47
C ILE A 34 -2.54 0.41 1.97
N HIS A 35 -3.48 -0.18 2.71
CA HIS A 35 -4.91 -0.08 2.48
C HIS A 35 -5.37 1.38 2.36
N GLY A 36 -5.00 2.22 3.33
CA GLY A 36 -5.35 3.64 3.31
C GLY A 36 -4.78 4.40 2.12
N ILE A 37 -3.56 4.07 1.68
CA ILE A 37 -2.95 4.68 0.50
C ILE A 37 -3.70 4.24 -0.77
N PHE A 38 -3.95 2.94 -0.92
CA PHE A 38 -4.63 2.41 -2.10
C PHE A 38 -6.05 2.95 -2.22
N GLU A 39 -6.82 2.92 -1.14
CA GLU A 39 -8.22 3.34 -1.20
C GLU A 39 -8.36 4.86 -1.33
N ARG A 40 -7.55 5.64 -0.62
CA ARG A 40 -7.81 7.08 -0.44
C ARG A 40 -6.92 8.00 -1.25
N LEU A 41 -5.71 7.56 -1.60
CA LEU A 41 -4.75 8.41 -2.30
C LEU A 41 -4.63 8.04 -3.78
N TYR A 42 -4.79 6.76 -4.13
CA TYR A 42 -4.81 6.32 -5.52
C TYR A 42 -6.14 6.68 -6.19
N ASP A 43 -6.08 7.39 -7.32
CA ASP A 43 -7.25 7.90 -8.04
C ASP A 43 -8.15 6.78 -8.59
N LYS A 44 -7.55 5.62 -8.87
CA LYS A 44 -8.27 4.40 -9.29
C LYS A 44 -8.43 3.41 -8.13
N GLY A 45 -8.24 3.87 -6.90
CA GLY A 45 -8.45 3.11 -5.69
C GLY A 45 -9.90 2.67 -5.54
N PHE A 46 -10.07 1.52 -4.90
CA PHE A 46 -11.37 1.00 -4.48
C PHE A 46 -11.22 0.35 -3.11
N TYR A 47 -12.35 0.01 -2.50
CA TYR A 47 -12.35 -0.62 -1.18
C TYR A 47 -11.66 -1.98 -1.22
N VAL A 48 -10.65 -2.16 -0.38
CA VAL A 48 -9.95 -3.43 -0.18
C VAL A 48 -9.85 -3.71 1.32
N THR A 49 -9.85 -4.96 1.73
CA THR A 49 -9.61 -5.27 3.15
C THR A 49 -8.11 -5.35 3.42
N GLU A 50 -7.71 -5.27 4.69
CA GLU A 50 -6.33 -5.58 5.09
C GLU A 50 -5.91 -7.00 4.67
N HIS A 51 -6.85 -7.94 4.65
CA HIS A 51 -6.59 -9.31 4.19
C HIS A 51 -6.25 -9.35 2.69
N ASP A 52 -6.98 -8.60 1.86
CA ASP A 52 -6.70 -8.49 0.42
C ASP A 52 -5.32 -7.89 0.17
N VAL A 53 -4.96 -6.84 0.93
CA VAL A 53 -3.63 -6.23 0.89
C VAL A 53 -2.56 -7.22 1.30
N ILE A 54 -2.72 -7.92 2.43
CA ILE A 54 -1.74 -8.90 2.91
C ILE A 54 -1.50 -9.98 1.88
N ARG A 55 -2.58 -10.48 1.26
CA ARG A 55 -2.50 -11.48 0.21
C ARG A 55 -1.74 -10.92 -1.00
N ALA A 56 -2.14 -9.75 -1.52
CA ALA A 56 -1.49 -9.12 -2.67
C ALA A 56 0.01 -8.85 -2.44
N MET A 57 0.39 -8.32 -1.28
CA MET A 57 1.79 -8.06 -0.98
C MET A 57 2.62 -9.34 -0.91
N LYS A 58 2.07 -10.44 -0.35
CA LYS A 58 2.76 -11.74 -0.36
C LYS A 58 2.91 -12.30 -1.77
N ASP A 59 1.87 -12.17 -2.59
CA ASP A 59 1.87 -12.64 -3.98
C ASP A 59 2.84 -11.83 -4.86
N CYS A 60 3.07 -10.54 -4.55
CA CYS A 60 4.14 -9.72 -5.13
C CYS A 60 5.55 -10.04 -4.57
N GLY A 61 5.70 -11.00 -3.66
CA GLY A 61 6.99 -11.43 -3.10
C GLY A 61 7.49 -10.63 -1.89
N TYR A 62 6.66 -9.80 -1.27
CA TYR A 62 7.05 -9.09 -0.05
C TYR A 62 7.00 -10.01 1.17
N GLN A 63 7.95 -9.82 2.08
CA GLN A 63 7.96 -10.46 3.38
C GLN A 63 7.06 -9.70 4.35
N ALA A 64 6.37 -10.44 5.21
CA ALA A 64 5.46 -9.89 6.19
C ALA A 64 5.73 -10.46 7.59
N VAL A 65 5.58 -9.64 8.62
CA VAL A 65 5.57 -10.07 10.02
C VAL A 65 4.32 -9.55 10.71
N GLN A 66 3.73 -10.36 11.58
CA GLN A 66 2.61 -9.95 12.41
C GLN A 66 3.14 -9.53 13.79
N ARG A 67 2.78 -8.34 14.25
CA ARG A 67 3.09 -7.80 15.58
C ARG A 67 1.94 -6.90 16.04
N ASP A 68 1.55 -7.00 17.31
CA ASP A 68 0.52 -6.16 17.93
C ASP A 68 -0.81 -6.10 17.15
N GLY A 69 -1.21 -7.22 16.55
CA GLY A 69 -2.44 -7.32 15.76
C GLY A 69 -2.35 -6.69 14.35
N GLN A 70 -1.20 -6.13 13.97
CA GLN A 70 -0.95 -5.56 12.64
C GLN A 70 0.03 -6.42 11.83
N THR A 71 -0.05 -6.32 10.51
CA THR A 71 0.90 -6.98 9.59
C THR A 71 1.78 -5.93 8.94
N TYR A 72 3.09 -6.02 9.17
CA TYR A 72 4.12 -5.12 8.65
C TYR A 72 4.91 -5.77 7.52
N PHE A 73 5.42 -4.96 6.59
CA PHE A 73 6.10 -5.46 5.39
C PHE A 73 7.53 -4.95 5.25
N ASN A 74 8.36 -5.68 4.50
CA ASN A 74 9.72 -5.27 4.14
C ASN A 74 9.75 -4.22 3.01
N ILE A 75 9.09 -3.08 3.22
CA ILE A 75 8.93 -2.03 2.21
C ILE A 75 9.81 -0.83 2.53
N SER A 76 10.53 -0.32 1.52
CA SER A 76 11.34 0.89 1.64
C SER A 76 10.46 2.09 2.01
N SER A 77 10.90 2.90 2.97
CA SER A 77 10.30 4.20 3.26
C SER A 77 10.45 5.20 2.10
N ARG A 78 11.31 4.90 1.11
CA ARG A 78 11.48 5.66 -0.14
C ARG A 78 10.55 5.20 -1.26
N SER A 79 9.74 4.16 -1.03
CA SER A 79 8.72 3.72 -1.97
C SER A 79 7.79 4.88 -2.35
N ARG A 80 7.40 4.98 -3.62
CA ARG A 80 6.60 6.09 -4.15
C ARG A 80 5.32 6.30 -3.35
N ALA A 81 4.56 5.24 -3.12
CA ALA A 81 3.33 5.28 -2.34
C ALA A 81 3.54 5.82 -0.91
N ILE A 82 4.67 5.47 -0.27
CA ILE A 82 5.01 5.93 1.08
C ILE A 82 5.40 7.41 1.09
N GLN A 83 6.15 7.87 0.07
CA GLN A 83 6.51 9.28 -0.08
C GLN A 83 5.28 10.16 -0.33
N ILE A 84 4.34 9.69 -1.15
CA ILE A 84 3.05 10.33 -1.39
C ILE A 84 2.24 10.41 -0.09
N PHE A 85 2.12 9.29 0.62
CA PHE A 85 1.42 9.23 1.91
C PHE A 85 1.97 10.23 2.91
N ARG A 86 3.29 10.22 3.16
CA ARG A 86 3.93 11.17 4.09
C ARG A 86 3.74 12.62 3.66
N SER A 87 3.80 12.90 2.36
CA SER A 87 3.54 14.24 1.82
C SER A 87 2.08 14.67 2.03
N SER A 88 1.13 13.73 2.00
CA SER A 88 -0.29 14.00 2.26
C SER A 88 -0.60 14.31 3.74
N LEU A 89 0.22 13.80 4.67
CA LEU A 89 0.09 14.08 6.11
C LEU A 89 0.56 15.50 6.50
N GLY A 90 1.39 16.13 5.66
CA GLY A 90 2.08 17.40 5.97
C GLY A 90 1.34 18.69 5.60
N VAL A 91 0.21 18.63 4.87
CA VAL A 91 -0.64 19.81 4.60
C VAL A 91 -2.09 19.35 4.39
N PRO A 92 -3.08 19.88 5.15
CA PRO A 92 -4.48 19.71 4.81
C PRO A 92 -4.85 20.65 3.65
N SER A 93 -4.32 20.42 2.45
CA SER A 93 -4.72 21.16 1.26
C SER A 93 -5.32 20.20 0.24
N LYS A 94 -6.62 20.38 -0.02
CA LYS A 94 -7.47 19.61 -0.94
C LYS A 94 -7.04 19.63 -2.42
N ASP A 95 -5.80 20.03 -2.75
CA ASP A 95 -5.40 20.36 -4.13
C ASP A 95 -4.02 19.85 -4.56
N ARG A 96 -3.46 18.82 -3.92
CA ARG A 96 -2.34 18.08 -4.53
C ARG A 96 -2.87 16.85 -5.25
N LYS A 97 -3.09 16.97 -6.57
CA LYS A 97 -3.17 15.81 -7.45
C LYS A 97 -1.80 15.14 -7.46
N PHE A 98 -1.64 14.09 -6.65
CA PHE A 98 -0.51 13.20 -6.82
C PHE A 98 -0.71 12.48 -8.15
N GLU A 99 0.14 12.76 -9.13
CA GLU A 99 0.08 12.06 -10.40
C GLU A 99 0.50 10.61 -10.15
N TRP A 100 -0.45 9.68 -10.29
CA TRP A 100 -0.19 8.26 -10.38
C TRP A 100 0.12 7.94 -11.85
N MET A 101 1.23 7.24 -12.13
CA MET A 101 1.59 6.81 -13.49
C MET A 101 1.05 5.41 -13.76
#